data_AF-A0A433P9E1-F1
#
_entry.id   AF-A0A433P9E1-F1
#
_cell.length_a   1.000
_cell.length_b   1.000
_cell.length_c   1.000
_cell.angle_alpha   90.00
_cell.angle_beta   90.00
_cell.angle_gamma   90.00
#
_symmetry.space_group_name_H-M   'P 1'
#
loop_
_entity.id
_entity.type
_entity.pdbx_description
1 polymer ?
#
loop_
_entity_poly.entity_id
_entity_poly.type
_entity_poly.pdbx_seq_one_letter_code
_entity_poly.pdbx_strand_id
1 'polypeptide(L)'
;MPQSHKAENQETKKKKKKKKDPSRCIIEQLGFQNALELVHLAHSAGFVTYFSAGFKFNNIADAVLSGVDGIGIGGAQVLRYMDHQTGMHGPYIEENIDEIDARRDEAAASIRGRGVKLLCRLDRMNYEGSITEEEEQQRAELYDALYNIDEARIEKMLQLAQRIVDMPDDGEKPFLGNARRLVQSPNPILKKHAKSEGEWNKSIAQIKIAVSWEDEDDLYDRYYSAPWLTWRMAHKNSEVQVRN
;
A
#
# COMPACT_ATOMS: atom_id res chain seq x y z
N MET A 1 1.71 60.10 -54.35
CA MET A 1 0.85 58.89 -54.31
C MET A 1 1.18 58.12 -53.04
N PRO A 2 0.23 57.92 -52.12
CA PRO A 2 0.46 57.25 -50.84
C PRO A 2 0.20 55.73 -50.91
N GLN A 3 0.85 55.01 -50.01
CA GLN A 3 0.76 53.57 -49.77
C GLN A 3 -0.66 53.13 -49.36
N SER A 4 -1.08 51.93 -49.76
CA SER A 4 -2.11 51.18 -49.05
C SER A 4 -1.77 49.69 -49.01
N HIS A 5 -1.43 49.21 -47.81
CA HIS A 5 -1.42 47.80 -47.45
C HIS A 5 -2.84 47.22 -47.54
N LYS A 6 -2.98 46.01 -48.10
CA LYS A 6 -4.03 45.08 -47.66
C LYS A 6 -3.41 43.70 -47.49
N ALA A 7 -3.42 43.28 -46.23
CA ALA A 7 -3.13 41.94 -45.77
C ALA A 7 -4.24 41.00 -46.22
N GLU A 8 -3.89 39.88 -46.84
CA GLU A 8 -4.83 38.81 -47.14
C GLU A 8 -4.49 37.59 -46.27
N ASN A 9 -5.25 37.48 -45.18
CA ASN A 9 -5.68 36.31 -44.44
C ASN A 9 -4.76 35.08 -44.39
N GLN A 10 -3.93 35.03 -43.34
CA GLN A 10 -3.46 33.80 -42.70
C GLN A 10 -4.57 33.13 -41.84
N GLU A 11 -5.81 33.17 -42.31
CA GLU A 11 -6.96 32.67 -41.57
C GLU A 11 -7.36 31.30 -42.12
N THR A 12 -6.60 30.25 -41.76
CA THR A 12 -7.06 28.84 -41.67
C THR A 12 -5.93 27.89 -41.23
N LYS A 13 -5.22 28.24 -40.16
CA LYS A 13 -4.39 27.28 -39.40
C LYS A 13 -4.76 27.23 -37.92
N LYS A 14 -6.05 27.31 -37.59
CA LYS A 14 -6.55 26.75 -36.32
C LYS A 14 -7.00 25.32 -36.56
N LYS A 15 -6.02 24.41 -36.66
CA LYS A 15 -6.28 23.00 -36.32
C LYS A 15 -6.88 23.03 -34.92
N LYS A 16 -8.19 22.83 -34.80
CA LYS A 16 -8.84 22.48 -33.54
C LYS A 16 -8.06 21.29 -32.99
N LYS A 17 -7.12 21.53 -32.07
CA LYS A 17 -6.53 20.48 -31.23
C LYS A 17 -7.75 19.78 -30.63
N LYS A 18 -7.98 18.52 -31.02
CA LYS A 18 -8.97 17.65 -30.36
C LYS A 18 -8.76 17.84 -28.86
N LYS A 19 -9.83 18.22 -28.14
CA LYS A 19 -9.87 18.13 -26.68
C LYS A 19 -9.38 16.72 -26.35
N LYS A 20 -8.17 16.61 -25.79
CA LYS A 20 -7.66 15.34 -25.29
C LYS A 20 -8.58 15.01 -24.12
N ASP A 21 -9.31 13.91 -24.20
CA ASP A 21 -10.10 13.46 -23.06
C ASP A 21 -9.18 13.45 -21.83
N PRO A 22 -9.66 13.94 -20.66
CA PRO A 22 -8.86 13.88 -19.45
C PRO A 22 -8.41 12.43 -19.25
N SER A 23 -7.13 12.24 -18.88
CA SER A 23 -6.61 10.90 -18.61
C SER A 23 -7.49 10.22 -17.57
N ARG A 24 -8.01 9.03 -17.88
CA ARG A 24 -8.76 8.20 -16.93
C ARG A 24 -7.85 7.81 -15.76
N CYS A 25 -8.40 7.69 -14.56
CA CYS A 25 -7.60 7.34 -13.40
C CYS A 25 -7.00 5.93 -13.58
N ILE A 26 -5.77 5.69 -13.12
CA ILE A 26 -5.12 4.36 -13.28
C ILE A 26 -5.93 3.25 -12.62
N ILE A 27 -6.56 3.52 -11.48
CA ILE A 27 -7.33 2.50 -10.77
C ILE A 27 -8.58 2.08 -11.54
N GLU A 28 -9.17 2.98 -12.32
CA GLU A 28 -10.29 2.70 -13.22
C GLU A 28 -9.85 1.89 -14.46
N GLN A 29 -8.58 2.04 -14.87
CA GLN A 29 -8.02 1.30 -16.00
C GLN A 29 -7.64 -0.13 -15.60
N LEU A 30 -7.13 -0.31 -14.38
CA LEU A 30 -6.83 -1.63 -13.82
C LEU A 30 -8.11 -2.38 -13.45
N GLY A 31 -9.07 -1.69 -12.84
CA GLY A 31 -10.18 -2.32 -12.13
C GLY A 31 -9.74 -2.83 -10.76
N PHE A 32 -10.72 -3.03 -9.88
CA PHE A 32 -10.49 -3.38 -8.47
C PHE A 32 -9.62 -4.63 -8.28
N GLN A 33 -9.97 -5.74 -8.94
CA GLN A 33 -9.30 -7.03 -8.77
C GLN A 33 -7.82 -6.96 -9.14
N ASN A 34 -7.48 -6.37 -10.28
CA ASN A 34 -6.09 -6.22 -10.71
C ASN A 34 -5.32 -5.24 -9.80
N ALA A 35 -5.98 -4.20 -9.29
CA ALA A 35 -5.36 -3.27 -8.36
C ALA A 35 -5.05 -3.96 -7.01
N LEU A 36 -6.00 -4.73 -6.48
CA LEU A 36 -5.82 -5.52 -5.25
C LEU A 36 -4.71 -6.56 -5.41
N GLU A 37 -4.72 -7.33 -6.50
CA GLU A 37 -3.72 -8.36 -6.78
C GLU A 37 -2.32 -7.75 -6.91
N LEU A 38 -2.17 -6.65 -7.65
CA LEU A 38 -0.89 -5.98 -7.82
C LEU A 38 -0.32 -5.51 -6.48
N VAL A 39 -1.15 -4.92 -5.63
CA VAL A 39 -0.73 -4.45 -4.30
C VAL A 39 -0.38 -5.64 -3.39
N HIS A 40 -1.22 -6.67 -3.34
CA HIS A 40 -0.97 -7.89 -2.56
C HIS A 40 0.37 -8.55 -2.92
N LEU A 41 0.66 -8.69 -4.21
CA LEU A 41 1.93 -9.24 -4.71
C LEU A 41 3.12 -8.33 -4.36
N ALA A 42 2.96 -7.01 -4.51
CA ALA A 42 4.00 -6.05 -4.17
C ALA A 42 4.33 -6.06 -2.67
N HIS A 43 3.32 -6.04 -1.81
CA HIS A 43 3.47 -6.10 -0.35
C HIS A 43 4.10 -7.43 0.10
N SER A 44 3.68 -8.56 -0.49
CA SER A 44 4.28 -9.88 -0.24
C SER A 44 5.77 -9.96 -0.62
N ALA A 45 6.21 -9.13 -1.57
CA ALA A 45 7.59 -8.96 -1.99
C ALA A 45 8.34 -7.86 -1.21
N GLY A 46 7.67 -7.16 -0.28
CA GLY A 46 8.25 -6.12 0.56
C GLY A 46 8.35 -4.75 -0.09
N PHE A 47 7.58 -4.48 -1.14
CA PHE A 47 7.54 -3.16 -1.78
C PHE A 47 6.47 -2.26 -1.16
N VAL A 48 6.79 -0.97 -1.08
CA VAL A 48 5.79 0.09 -0.85
C VAL A 48 5.19 0.47 -2.19
N THR A 49 3.87 0.65 -2.21
CA THR A 49 3.06 0.87 -3.41
C THR A 49 2.55 2.30 -3.47
N TYR A 50 2.60 2.89 -4.66
CA TYR A 50 2.10 4.23 -4.89
C TYR A 50 1.46 4.33 -6.27
N PHE A 51 0.20 4.78 -6.32
CA PHE A 51 -0.48 5.03 -7.59
C PHE A 51 -0.53 6.52 -7.90
N SER A 52 -0.03 6.89 -9.08
CA SER A 52 -0.21 8.23 -9.62
C SER A 52 -0.71 8.14 -11.06
N ALA A 53 -1.83 8.83 -11.31
CA ALA A 53 -2.36 9.20 -12.62
C ALA A 53 -3.86 9.51 -12.45
N GLY A 54 -4.20 10.79 -12.32
CA GLY A 54 -5.58 11.26 -12.47
C GLY A 54 -6.55 10.95 -11.32
N PHE A 55 -6.07 10.68 -10.09
CA PHE A 55 -6.94 10.52 -8.93
C PHE A 55 -7.71 11.79 -8.61
N LYS A 56 -9.00 11.60 -8.32
CA LYS A 56 -9.97 12.60 -7.87
C LYS A 56 -10.72 12.08 -6.65
N PHE A 57 -11.58 12.90 -6.07
CA PHE A 57 -12.40 12.55 -4.90
C PHE A 57 -13.16 11.22 -5.03
N ASN A 58 -13.71 10.92 -6.21
CA ASN A 58 -14.46 9.69 -6.44
C ASN A 58 -13.58 8.43 -6.49
N ASN A 59 -12.25 8.57 -6.61
CA ASN A 59 -11.31 7.44 -6.67
C ASN A 59 -10.64 7.14 -5.32
N ILE A 60 -10.89 7.95 -4.28
CA ILE A 60 -10.24 7.79 -2.97
C ILE A 60 -10.66 6.47 -2.32
N ALA A 61 -11.95 6.15 -2.34
CA ALA A 61 -12.45 4.89 -1.81
C ALA A 61 -11.84 3.69 -2.55
N ASP A 62 -11.78 3.73 -3.89
CA ASP A 62 -11.16 2.67 -4.69
C ASP A 62 -9.70 2.45 -4.31
N ALA A 63 -8.94 3.54 -4.05
CA ALA A 63 -7.55 3.45 -3.62
C ALA A 63 -7.41 2.77 -2.25
N VAL A 64 -8.22 3.18 -1.28
CA VAL A 64 -8.24 2.55 0.05
C VAL A 64 -8.56 1.07 -0.08
N LEU A 65 -9.57 0.72 -0.89
CA LEU A 65 -10.00 -0.65 -1.09
C LEU A 65 -8.99 -1.48 -1.90
N SER A 66 -8.07 -0.89 -2.68
CA SER A 66 -6.98 -1.65 -3.31
C SER A 66 -5.82 -1.93 -2.36
N GLY A 67 -5.76 -1.27 -1.20
CA GLY A 67 -4.69 -1.43 -0.21
C GLY A 67 -3.40 -0.68 -0.55
N VAL A 68 -3.43 0.22 -1.53
CA VAL A 68 -2.23 0.97 -1.94
C VAL A 68 -1.74 1.86 -0.79
N ASP A 69 -0.43 1.96 -0.59
CA ASP A 69 0.13 2.74 0.54
C ASP A 69 0.00 4.26 0.33
N GLY A 70 -0.10 4.69 -0.93
CA GLY A 70 -0.31 6.10 -1.23
C GLY A 70 -0.83 6.37 -2.64
N ILE A 71 -1.47 7.53 -2.80
CA ILE A 71 -1.92 8.02 -4.09
C ILE A 71 -1.49 9.46 -4.35
N GLY A 72 -1.24 9.77 -5.61
CA GLY A 72 -1.01 11.13 -6.07
C GLY A 72 -2.32 11.81 -6.46
N ILE A 73 -2.81 12.73 -5.62
CA ILE A 73 -3.99 13.54 -5.92
C ILE A 73 -3.55 14.79 -6.70
N GLY A 74 -4.11 14.97 -7.91
CA GLY A 74 -3.74 16.05 -8.81
C GLY A 74 -4.15 17.43 -8.28
N GLY A 75 -3.16 18.26 -7.93
CA GLY A 75 -3.40 19.55 -7.29
C GLY A 75 -4.25 20.54 -8.09
N ALA A 76 -4.20 20.53 -9.42
CA ALA A 76 -4.90 21.49 -10.26
C ALA A 76 -6.42 21.32 -10.33
N GLN A 77 -6.93 20.11 -10.14
CA GLN A 77 -8.36 19.78 -10.28
C GLN A 77 -9.03 19.44 -8.95
N VAL A 78 -8.24 19.16 -7.91
CA VAL A 78 -8.73 18.72 -6.62
C VAL A 78 -8.30 19.68 -5.52
N LEU A 79 -7.04 20.12 -5.47
CA LEU A 79 -6.54 20.92 -4.36
C LEU A 79 -6.46 22.43 -4.66
N ARG A 80 -6.84 22.86 -5.87
CA ARG A 80 -6.73 24.26 -6.29
C ARG A 80 -7.97 24.69 -7.05
N TYR A 81 -8.26 25.98 -6.98
CA TYR A 81 -9.20 26.59 -7.91
C TYR A 81 -8.69 26.45 -9.34
N MET A 82 -9.56 26.06 -10.25
CA MET A 82 -9.26 26.02 -11.68
C MET A 82 -10.12 27.06 -12.39
N ASP A 83 -9.50 28.05 -13.01
CA ASP A 83 -10.22 28.91 -13.94
C ASP A 83 -10.48 28.12 -15.23
N HIS A 84 -11.74 27.71 -15.44
CA HIS A 84 -12.14 26.93 -16.60
C HIS A 84 -12.06 27.71 -17.94
N GLN A 85 -11.97 29.04 -17.89
CA GLN A 85 -11.83 29.87 -19.09
C GLN A 85 -10.37 29.97 -19.53
N THR A 86 -9.45 30.17 -18.59
CA THR A 86 -8.02 30.38 -18.90
C THR A 86 -7.15 29.13 -18.73
N GLY A 87 -7.62 28.14 -17.98
CA GLY A 87 -6.85 26.96 -17.59
C GLY A 87 -5.80 27.24 -16.51
N MET A 88 -5.78 28.44 -15.94
CA MET A 88 -4.83 28.85 -14.90
C MET A 88 -5.21 28.25 -13.54
N HIS A 89 -4.20 27.89 -12.77
CA HIS A 89 -4.38 27.37 -11.41
C HIS A 89 -4.43 28.54 -10.42
N GLY A 90 -5.49 28.58 -9.64
CA GLY A 90 -5.67 29.50 -8.52
C GLY A 90 -5.05 28.99 -7.21
N PRO A 91 -5.44 29.61 -6.08
CA PRO A 91 -4.94 29.23 -4.76
C PRO A 91 -5.39 27.83 -4.37
N TYR A 92 -4.76 27.29 -3.32
CA TYR A 92 -5.16 26.03 -2.73
C TYR A 92 -6.55 26.15 -2.07
N ILE A 93 -7.27 25.03 -2.04
CA ILE A 93 -8.53 24.85 -1.32
C ILE A 93 -8.23 23.87 -0.20
N GLU A 94 -7.98 24.38 1.00
CA GLU A 94 -7.55 23.56 2.15
C GLU A 94 -8.69 22.67 2.66
N GLU A 95 -9.94 23.12 2.52
CA GLU A 95 -11.16 22.38 2.91
C GLU A 95 -11.32 21.06 2.14
N ASN A 96 -10.67 20.95 0.98
CA ASN A 96 -10.67 19.72 0.21
C ASN A 96 -9.83 18.62 0.85
N ILE A 97 -8.92 18.95 1.78
CA ILE A 97 -8.18 17.97 2.57
C ILE A 97 -9.14 17.24 3.52
N ASP A 98 -10.03 17.95 4.21
CA ASP A 98 -11.02 17.35 5.11
C ASP A 98 -11.95 16.38 4.37
N GLU A 99 -12.38 16.74 3.15
CA GLU A 99 -13.19 15.86 2.30
C GLU A 99 -12.40 14.63 1.81
N ILE A 100 -11.09 14.77 1.53
CA ILE A 100 -10.23 13.64 1.18
C ILE A 100 -10.12 12.67 2.37
N ASP A 101 -9.87 13.21 3.56
CA ASP A 101 -9.75 12.44 4.79
C ASP A 101 -11.05 11.72 5.15
N ALA A 102 -12.19 12.42 5.06
CA ALA A 102 -13.50 11.83 5.33
C ALA A 102 -13.80 10.64 4.41
N ARG A 103 -13.52 10.76 3.10
CA ARG A 103 -13.71 9.66 2.13
C ARG A 103 -12.78 8.49 2.37
N ARG A 104 -11.52 8.79 2.74
CA ARG A 104 -10.55 7.74 3.11
C ARG A 104 -11.05 6.97 4.32
N ASP A 105 -11.47 7.69 5.36
CA ASP A 105 -11.85 7.12 6.65
C ASP A 105 -13.15 6.31 6.54
N GLU A 106 -14.13 6.80 5.77
CA GLU A 106 -15.36 6.05 5.47
C GLU A 106 -15.03 4.73 4.75
N ALA A 107 -14.20 4.77 3.71
CA ALA A 107 -13.79 3.57 2.98
C ALA A 107 -13.01 2.60 3.88
N ALA A 108 -12.10 3.11 4.72
CA ALA A 108 -11.30 2.33 5.65
C ALA A 108 -12.14 1.68 6.76
N ALA A 109 -13.22 2.33 7.20
CA ALA A 109 -14.14 1.83 8.21
C ALA A 109 -15.08 0.71 7.69
N SER A 110 -15.30 0.63 6.37
CA SER A 110 -16.11 -0.42 5.76
C SER A 110 -15.57 -1.83 6.05
N ILE A 111 -16.40 -2.87 5.93
CA ILE A 111 -15.98 -4.28 6.08
C ILE A 111 -14.80 -4.59 5.15
N ARG A 112 -14.92 -4.18 3.89
CA ARG A 112 -13.86 -4.37 2.87
C ARG A 112 -12.60 -3.59 3.22
N GLY A 113 -12.70 -2.33 3.63
CA GLY A 113 -11.56 -1.51 4.02
C GLY A 113 -10.79 -2.10 5.20
N ARG A 114 -11.51 -2.56 6.24
CA ARG A 114 -10.92 -3.28 7.37
C ARG A 114 -10.24 -4.58 6.91
N GLY A 115 -10.89 -5.34 6.03
CA GLY A 115 -10.33 -6.55 5.43
C GLY A 115 -9.04 -6.30 4.65
N VAL A 116 -9.01 -5.26 3.81
CA VAL A 116 -7.83 -4.86 3.04
C VAL A 116 -6.69 -4.44 3.96
N LYS A 117 -6.98 -3.65 5.01
CA LYS A 117 -5.97 -3.27 6.01
C LYS A 117 -5.36 -4.50 6.70
N LEU A 118 -6.18 -5.50 7.02
CA LEU A 118 -5.72 -6.78 7.58
C LEU A 118 -4.85 -7.53 6.56
N LEU A 119 -5.26 -7.62 5.29
CA LEU A 119 -4.47 -8.28 4.24
C LEU A 119 -3.09 -7.62 4.07
N CYS A 120 -3.03 -6.29 3.96
CA CYS A 120 -1.77 -5.56 3.84
C CYS A 120 -0.85 -5.78 5.06
N ARG A 121 -1.41 -6.01 6.25
CA ARG A 121 -0.62 -6.36 7.44
C ARG A 121 -0.08 -7.79 7.35
N LEU A 122 -0.93 -8.74 6.96
CA LEU A 122 -0.53 -10.13 6.76
C LEU A 122 0.53 -10.27 5.67
N ASP A 123 0.45 -9.49 4.58
CA ASP A 123 1.45 -9.48 3.52
C ASP A 123 2.81 -9.00 4.01
N ARG A 124 2.84 -7.96 4.84
CA ARG A 124 4.07 -7.49 5.49
C ARG A 124 4.64 -8.54 6.45
N MET A 125 3.78 -9.15 7.28
CA MET A 125 4.18 -10.21 8.22
C MET A 125 4.73 -11.45 7.50
N ASN A 126 4.15 -11.80 6.35
CA ASN A 126 4.67 -12.83 5.47
C ASN A 126 6.03 -12.41 4.89
N TYR A 127 6.14 -11.20 4.37
CA TYR A 127 7.40 -10.70 3.83
C TYR A 127 8.57 -10.79 4.82
N GLU A 128 8.34 -10.37 6.06
CA GLU A 128 9.37 -10.39 7.10
C GLU A 128 9.53 -11.76 7.80
N GLY A 129 8.61 -12.69 7.58
CA GLY A 129 8.60 -14.04 8.15
C GLY A 129 8.08 -14.13 9.60
N SER A 130 7.47 -13.06 10.12
CA SER A 130 6.86 -13.05 11.46
C SER A 130 5.51 -13.76 11.50
N ILE A 131 4.89 -14.00 10.34
CA ILE A 131 3.62 -14.71 10.21
C ILE A 131 3.74 -16.16 10.71
N THR A 132 2.67 -16.70 11.29
CA THR A 132 2.54 -18.14 11.58
C THR A 132 1.97 -18.90 10.37
N GLU A 133 2.00 -20.24 10.40
CA GLU A 133 1.38 -21.04 9.32
C GLU A 133 -0.14 -20.84 9.23
N GLU A 134 -0.81 -20.73 10.37
CA GLU A 134 -2.26 -20.50 10.42
C GLU A 134 -2.61 -19.12 9.83
N GLU A 135 -1.85 -18.09 10.20
CA GLU A 135 -2.05 -16.73 9.68
C GLU A 135 -1.74 -16.65 8.17
N GLU A 136 -0.79 -17.44 7.66
CA GLU A 136 -0.54 -17.55 6.23
C GLU A 136 -1.73 -18.17 5.49
N GLN A 137 -2.39 -19.18 6.07
CA GLN A 137 -3.63 -19.72 5.51
C GLN A 137 -4.75 -18.66 5.54
N GLN A 138 -4.91 -17.95 6.65
CA GLN A 138 -5.89 -16.86 6.78
C GLN A 138 -5.65 -15.75 5.74
N ARG A 139 -4.38 -15.43 5.46
CA ARG A 139 -4.00 -14.47 4.42
C ARG A 139 -4.51 -14.86 3.04
N ALA A 140 -4.32 -16.13 2.64
CA ALA A 140 -4.84 -16.64 1.38
C ALA A 140 -6.38 -16.62 1.35
N GLU A 141 -7.04 -17.08 2.42
CA GLU A 141 -8.50 -17.08 2.52
C GLU A 141 -9.11 -15.67 2.48
N LEU A 142 -8.44 -14.69 3.08
CA LEU A 142 -8.84 -13.29 3.08
C LEU A 142 -8.62 -12.64 1.72
N TYR A 143 -7.49 -12.90 1.05
CA TYR A 143 -7.25 -12.43 -0.32
C TYR A 143 -8.37 -12.89 -1.25
N ASP A 144 -8.73 -14.17 -1.22
CA ASP A 144 -9.81 -14.73 -2.03
C ASP A 144 -11.16 -14.06 -1.71
N ALA A 145 -11.46 -13.83 -0.43
CA ALA A 145 -12.69 -13.18 -0.02
C ALA A 145 -12.76 -11.72 -0.51
N LEU A 146 -11.65 -10.98 -0.42
CA LEU A 146 -11.55 -9.61 -0.91
C LEU A 146 -11.66 -9.53 -2.44
N TYR A 147 -10.98 -10.43 -3.15
CA TYR A 147 -11.00 -10.50 -4.61
C TYR A 147 -12.42 -10.75 -5.16
N ASN A 148 -13.20 -11.58 -4.46
CA ASN A 148 -14.57 -11.91 -4.81
C ASN A 148 -15.64 -11.03 -4.15
N ILE A 149 -15.22 -10.07 -3.31
CA ILE A 149 -16.11 -9.14 -2.59
C ILE A 149 -17.12 -9.92 -1.70
N ASP A 150 -16.65 -10.98 -1.03
CA ASP A 150 -17.46 -11.76 -0.09
C ASP A 150 -17.36 -11.16 1.33
N GLU A 151 -18.23 -10.20 1.63
CA GLU A 151 -18.23 -9.49 2.92
C GLU A 151 -18.46 -10.40 4.12
N ALA A 152 -19.24 -11.49 3.97
CA ALA A 152 -19.47 -12.43 5.05
C ALA A 152 -18.18 -13.18 5.42
N ARG A 153 -17.41 -13.60 4.42
CA ARG A 153 -16.09 -14.19 4.64
C ARG A 153 -15.08 -13.19 5.18
N ILE A 154 -15.09 -11.94 4.69
CA ILE A 154 -14.20 -10.89 5.21
C ILE A 154 -14.46 -10.64 6.69
N GLU A 155 -15.72 -10.49 7.11
CA GLU A 155 -16.07 -10.27 8.52
C GLU A 155 -15.66 -11.45 9.40
N LYS A 156 -15.82 -12.69 8.91
CA LYS A 156 -15.32 -13.89 9.62
C LYS A 156 -13.79 -13.84 9.80
N MET A 157 -13.04 -13.46 8.76
CA MET A 157 -11.58 -13.36 8.85
C MET A 157 -11.12 -12.27 9.83
N LEU A 158 -11.82 -11.12 9.87
CA LEU A 158 -11.55 -10.06 10.84
C LEU A 158 -11.67 -10.57 12.29
N GLN A 159 -12.65 -11.42 12.58
CA GLN A 159 -12.84 -12.02 13.90
C GLN A 159 -11.78 -13.08 14.23
N LEU A 160 -11.41 -13.93 13.27
CA LEU A 160 -10.40 -14.97 13.48
C LEU A 160 -8.99 -14.37 13.67
N ALA A 161 -8.67 -13.32 12.93
CA ALA A 161 -7.39 -12.63 12.98
C ALA A 161 -7.40 -11.42 13.94
N GLN A 162 -8.29 -11.40 14.95
CA GLN A 162 -8.48 -10.26 15.84
C GLN A 162 -7.16 -9.78 16.49
N ARG A 163 -6.27 -10.71 16.85
CA ARG A 163 -4.93 -10.42 17.38
C ARG A 163 -4.13 -9.48 16.47
N ILE A 164 -4.23 -9.65 15.16
CA ILE A 164 -3.52 -8.86 14.15
C ILE A 164 -4.26 -7.55 13.87
N VAL A 165 -5.60 -7.60 13.85
CA VAL A 165 -6.45 -6.41 13.72
C VAL A 165 -6.15 -5.41 14.85
N ASP A 166 -5.95 -5.90 16.07
CA ASP A 166 -5.66 -5.09 17.26
C ASP A 166 -4.20 -4.61 17.35
N MET A 167 -3.33 -5.01 16.41
CA MET A 167 -1.95 -4.54 16.41
C MET A 167 -1.89 -3.03 16.13
N PRO A 168 -1.04 -2.29 16.85
CA PRO A 168 -0.85 -0.87 16.60
C PRO A 168 -0.28 -0.61 15.20
N ASP A 169 -0.42 0.62 14.75
CA ASP A 169 0.31 1.08 13.56
C ASP A 169 1.83 1.07 13.84
N ASP A 170 2.62 0.85 12.79
CA ASP A 170 4.09 0.82 12.89
C ASP A 170 4.68 2.24 12.95
N GLY A 171 3.88 3.25 12.60
CA GLY A 171 4.29 4.65 12.56
C GLY A 171 5.48 4.86 11.63
N GLU A 172 6.35 5.79 12.01
CA GLU A 172 7.55 6.15 11.23
C GLU A 172 8.75 5.23 11.52
N LYS A 173 8.55 4.14 12.28
CA LYS A 173 9.60 3.25 12.80
C LYS A 173 9.46 1.82 12.27
N PRO A 174 9.67 1.58 10.96
CA PRO A 174 9.33 0.31 10.31
C PRO A 174 10.17 -0.88 10.83
N PHE A 175 11.45 -0.66 11.16
CA PHE A 175 12.31 -1.72 11.69
C PHE A 175 11.89 -2.15 13.10
N LEU A 176 11.49 -1.19 13.94
CA LEU A 176 10.94 -1.46 15.25
C LEU A 176 9.62 -2.23 15.16
N GLY A 177 8.72 -1.84 14.24
CA GLY A 177 7.45 -2.54 14.00
C GLY A 177 7.66 -4.00 13.58
N ASN A 178 8.54 -4.25 12.62
CA ASN A 178 8.92 -5.60 12.17
C ASN A 178 9.47 -6.43 13.33
N ALA A 179 10.47 -5.89 14.05
CA ALA A 179 11.08 -6.58 15.17
C ALA A 179 10.06 -6.92 16.26
N ARG A 180 9.15 -5.99 16.59
CA ARG A 180 8.05 -6.22 17.55
C ARG A 180 7.16 -7.38 17.12
N ARG A 181 6.73 -7.42 15.86
CA ARG A 181 5.90 -8.53 15.35
C ARG A 181 6.63 -9.86 15.39
N LEU A 182 7.90 -9.88 15.00
CA LEU A 182 8.71 -11.11 15.06
C LEU A 182 8.83 -11.66 16.48
N VAL A 183 9.10 -10.80 17.48
CA VAL A 183 9.26 -11.25 18.88
C VAL A 183 7.94 -11.58 19.58
N GLN A 184 6.83 -10.97 19.13
CA GLN A 184 5.48 -11.22 19.66
C GLN A 184 4.76 -12.36 18.95
N SER A 185 5.26 -12.80 17.80
CA SER A 185 4.70 -13.94 17.08
C SER A 185 4.90 -15.23 17.89
N PRO A 186 3.84 -16.03 18.11
CA PRO A 186 3.94 -17.24 18.95
C PRO A 186 4.79 -18.33 18.29
N ASN A 187 4.71 -18.48 16.96
CA ASN A 187 5.49 -19.44 16.20
C ASN A 187 5.74 -18.93 14.78
N PRO A 188 6.62 -17.91 14.62
CA PRO A 188 6.88 -17.32 13.31
C PRO A 188 7.51 -18.34 12.37
N ILE A 189 7.09 -18.36 11.11
CA ILE A 189 7.61 -19.26 10.08
C ILE A 189 9.13 -19.14 9.96
N LEU A 190 9.69 -17.96 10.19
CA LEU A 190 11.13 -17.70 10.15
C LEU A 190 11.93 -18.66 11.07
N LYS A 191 11.34 -19.12 12.19
CA LYS A 191 11.97 -20.06 13.12
C LYS A 191 12.42 -21.35 12.45
N LYS A 192 11.70 -21.83 11.42
CA LYS A 192 12.03 -23.06 10.69
C LYS A 192 13.37 -23.02 9.97
N HIS A 193 13.88 -21.82 9.70
CA HIS A 193 15.14 -21.62 8.99
C HIS A 193 16.35 -21.46 9.94
N ALA A 194 16.12 -21.44 11.25
CA ALA A 194 17.19 -21.51 12.24
C ALA A 194 17.86 -22.87 12.23
N LYS A 195 19.19 -22.90 12.38
CA LYS A 195 19.97 -24.14 12.41
C LYS A 195 19.69 -24.97 13.66
N SER A 196 19.32 -24.30 14.75
CA SER A 196 18.95 -24.93 16.02
C SER A 196 18.09 -23.99 16.85
N GLU A 197 17.38 -24.55 17.84
CA GLU A 197 16.65 -23.74 18.83
C GLU A 197 17.57 -22.80 19.62
N GLY A 198 18.84 -23.19 19.85
CA GLY A 198 19.81 -22.34 20.54
C GLY A 198 20.18 -21.09 19.74
N GLU A 199 20.37 -21.22 18.42
CA GLU A 199 20.63 -20.08 17.52
C GLU A 199 19.44 -19.12 17.48
N TRP A 200 18.22 -19.68 17.36
CA TRP A 200 16.97 -18.93 17.40
C TRP A 200 16.84 -18.15 18.70
N ASN A 201 16.92 -18.83 19.84
CA ASN A 201 16.73 -18.23 21.17
C ASN A 201 17.75 -17.12 21.44
N LYS A 202 19.01 -17.33 21.07
CA LYS A 202 20.06 -16.30 21.20
C LYS A 202 19.74 -15.06 20.36
N SER A 203 19.36 -15.24 19.11
CA SER A 203 19.09 -14.14 18.19
C SER A 203 17.83 -13.35 18.60
N ILE A 204 16.75 -14.06 18.96
CA ILE A 204 15.52 -13.43 19.46
C ILE A 204 15.75 -12.70 20.79
N ALA A 205 16.59 -13.21 21.70
CA ALA A 205 16.93 -12.50 22.92
C ALA A 205 17.61 -11.15 22.64
N GLN A 206 18.50 -11.09 21.66
CA GLN A 206 19.15 -9.84 21.26
C GLN A 206 18.17 -8.86 20.61
N ILE A 207 17.28 -9.33 19.74
CA ILE A 207 16.23 -8.50 19.13
C ILE A 207 15.29 -7.96 20.21
N LYS A 208 14.91 -8.78 21.20
CA LYS A 208 14.09 -8.33 22.34
C LYS A 208 14.76 -7.21 23.15
N ILE A 209 16.08 -7.31 23.35
CA ILE A 209 16.85 -6.23 23.96
C ILE A 209 16.71 -4.98 23.08
N ALA A 210 17.12 -5.01 21.81
CA ALA A 210 17.04 -3.85 20.91
C ALA A 210 15.63 -3.21 20.86
N VAL A 211 14.57 -4.02 20.81
CA VAL A 211 13.17 -3.58 20.87
C VAL A 211 12.86 -2.86 22.19
N SER A 212 13.35 -3.35 23.33
CA SER A 212 13.11 -2.72 24.64
C SER A 212 13.82 -1.38 24.81
N TRP A 213 14.93 -1.16 24.10
CA TRP A 213 15.66 0.10 24.07
C TRP A 213 15.20 1.02 22.92
N GLU A 214 14.27 0.56 22.07
CA GLU A 214 13.91 1.20 20.79
C GLU A 214 15.11 1.56 19.90
N ASP A 215 16.14 0.70 19.92
CA ASP A 215 17.40 0.90 19.18
C ASP A 215 17.22 0.51 17.70
N GLU A 216 16.75 1.46 16.88
CA GLU A 216 16.50 1.22 15.45
C GLU A 216 17.77 0.95 14.65
N ASP A 217 18.90 1.54 15.05
CA ASP A 217 20.18 1.34 14.36
C ASP A 217 20.67 -0.10 14.56
N ASP A 218 20.63 -0.63 15.79
CA ASP A 218 20.95 -2.04 16.05
C ASP A 218 19.96 -3.00 15.36
N LEU A 219 18.67 -2.66 15.33
CA LEU A 219 17.67 -3.45 14.61
C LEU A 219 17.92 -3.46 13.09
N TYR A 220 18.28 -2.32 12.52
CA TYR A 220 18.64 -2.19 11.11
C TYR A 220 19.85 -3.08 10.77
N ASP A 221 20.93 -2.96 11.53
CA ASP A 221 22.15 -3.74 11.32
C ASP A 221 21.88 -5.25 11.42
N ARG A 222 21.08 -5.66 12.40
CA ARG A 222 20.67 -7.07 12.56
C ARG A 222 19.82 -7.56 11.42
N TYR A 223 18.88 -6.75 10.93
CA TYR A 223 17.97 -7.12 9.85
C TYR A 223 18.72 -7.47 8.55
N TYR A 224 19.87 -6.81 8.31
CA TYR A 224 20.75 -7.03 7.17
C TYR A 224 21.95 -7.95 7.47
N SER A 225 22.02 -8.51 8.67
CA SER A 225 23.13 -9.39 9.08
C SER A 225 22.66 -10.82 9.35
N ALA A 226 23.61 -11.76 9.35
CA ALA A 226 23.34 -13.11 9.81
C ALA A 226 23.07 -13.12 11.34
N PRO A 227 22.17 -14.00 11.81
CA PRO A 227 21.47 -15.02 11.04
C PRO A 227 20.13 -14.55 10.44
N TRP A 228 19.60 -13.38 10.82
CA TRP A 228 18.26 -12.92 10.43
C TRP A 228 18.11 -12.78 8.91
N LEU A 229 19.05 -12.13 8.23
CA LEU A 229 19.02 -12.01 6.77
C LEU A 229 18.98 -13.39 6.10
N THR A 230 19.78 -14.33 6.58
CA THR A 230 19.86 -15.69 6.02
C THR A 230 18.52 -16.42 6.16
N TRP A 231 17.85 -16.30 7.30
CA TRP A 231 16.53 -16.90 7.50
C TRP A 231 15.48 -16.31 6.57
N ARG A 232 15.47 -14.98 6.38
CA ARG A 232 14.50 -14.32 5.49
C ARG A 232 14.71 -14.70 4.03
N MET A 233 15.96 -14.77 3.59
CA MET A 233 16.29 -15.25 2.24
C MET A 233 15.85 -16.71 2.04
N ALA A 234 16.09 -17.58 3.02
CA ALA A 234 15.67 -18.98 2.96
C ALA A 234 14.14 -19.11 2.90
N HIS A 235 13.42 -18.32 3.71
CA HIS A 235 11.96 -18.27 3.67
C HIS A 235 11.45 -17.84 2.29
N LYS A 236 11.93 -16.71 1.76
CA LYS A 236 11.50 -16.22 0.44
C LYS A 236 11.79 -17.21 -0.69
N ASN A 237 12.95 -17.87 -0.66
CA ASN A 237 13.29 -18.90 -1.65
C ASN A 237 12.35 -20.12 -1.57
N SER A 238 11.90 -20.49 -0.37
CA SER A 238 10.95 -21.59 -0.20
C SER A 238 9.57 -21.26 -0.78
N GLU A 239 9.12 -20.01 -0.69
CA GLU A 239 7.84 -19.57 -1.27
C GLU A 239 7.86 -19.61 -2.81
N VAL A 240 8.97 -19.20 -3.42
CA VAL A 240 9.13 -19.23 -4.88
C VAL A 240 9.07 -20.66 -5.42
N GLN A 241 9.63 -21.63 -4.68
CA GLN A 241 9.58 -23.05 -5.08
C GLN A 241 8.18 -23.66 -4.99
N VAL A 242 7.30 -23.15 -4.11
CA VAL A 242 5.92 -23.62 -3.98
C VAL A 242 5.02 -23.05 -5.10
N ARG A 243 5.39 -21.91 -5.69
CA ARG A 243 4.61 -21.22 -6.74
C ARG A 243 4.95 -21.67 -8.17
N ASN A 244 6.01 -22.45 -8.37
CA ASN A 244 6.42 -23.01 -9.67
C ASN A 244 6.08 -24.51 -9.76
#